data_AF-A0A151F895-F1
#
_entry.id   AF-A0A151F895-F1
#
_cell.length_a   1.000
_cell.length_b   1.000
_cell.length_c   1.000
_cell.angle_alpha   90.00
_cell.angle_beta   90.00
_cell.angle_gamma   90.00
#
_symmetry.space_group_name_H-M   'P 1'
#
loop_
_entity.id
_entity.type
_entity.pdbx_description
1 polymer ?
#
loop_
_entity_poly.entity_id
_entity_poly.type
_entity_poly.pdbx_seq_one_letter_code
_entity_poly.pdbx_strand_id
1 'polypeptide(L)'
;MRSVLLFFVLFLCVQEAHPDITVAVEPVEPNQVGIIRVTIANPSTAELLWGSVLRIEEAHPYVVPVKAEYDMAPKIKPGEIDIGELTFQVTREAPAGEYPVTISLSGGVGACEEGCVPYFIEKEVTIKVVRNLPDISVVYTVQDTHIVVTITNKGSGKAQNVTCGGVSVGTISPGAQKEATLEKTSTFAVTYEDDYGKKFSQSYRITESKPEPDNDASLQSGLIVLGMVFAYLFKKGKN
;
A
#
# COMPACT_ATOMS: atom_id res chain seq x y z
N MET A 1 62.86 30.22 29.51
CA MET A 1 61.50 30.70 29.84
C MET A 1 60.54 29.83 29.06
N ARG A 2 59.95 28.81 29.70
CA ARG A 2 58.71 28.86 30.48
C ARG A 2 57.48 29.13 29.60
N SER A 3 56.71 28.05 29.42
CA SER A 3 55.26 28.03 29.65
C SER A 3 54.36 28.74 28.65
N VAL A 4 54.00 28.08 27.55
CA VAL A 4 52.64 28.14 26.97
C VAL A 4 52.38 26.86 26.16
N LEU A 5 52.29 25.69 26.81
CA LEU A 5 51.82 24.47 26.13
C LEU A 5 51.25 23.46 27.12
N LEU A 6 50.27 23.87 27.93
CA LEU A 6 49.57 22.93 28.81
C LEU A 6 48.19 23.44 29.25
N PHE A 7 47.34 23.84 28.31
CA PHE A 7 45.93 24.16 28.62
C PHE A 7 44.94 23.79 27.50
N PHE A 8 45.32 22.85 26.61
CA PHE A 8 44.47 22.42 25.49
C PHE A 8 44.34 20.89 25.36
N VAL A 9 44.64 20.14 26.43
CA VAL A 9 44.49 18.67 26.49
C VAL A 9 43.63 18.25 27.69
N LEU A 10 42.71 19.12 28.12
CA LEU A 10 41.69 18.77 29.14
C LEU A 10 40.29 19.21 28.71
N PHE A 11 40.06 19.19 27.40
CA PHE A 11 38.73 19.24 26.78
C PHE A 11 38.53 17.98 25.91
N LEU A 12 39.14 16.86 26.31
CA LEU A 12 38.76 15.55 25.81
C LEU A 12 37.42 15.19 26.47
N CYS A 13 36.36 15.55 25.75
CA CYS A 13 35.09 14.84 25.74
C CYS A 13 34.72 14.14 27.04
N VAL A 14 34.18 14.89 28.00
CA VAL A 14 33.08 14.33 28.80
C VAL A 14 31.91 14.19 27.82
N GLN A 15 31.97 13.19 26.93
CA GLN A 15 30.75 12.65 26.37
C GLN A 15 30.10 11.96 27.55
N GLU A 16 29.12 12.61 28.16
CA GLU A 16 28.14 11.90 28.96
C GLU A 16 27.67 10.75 28.07
N ALA A 17 28.08 9.54 28.44
CA ALA A 17 27.86 8.35 27.64
C ALA A 17 26.39 7.96 27.81
N HIS A 18 25.52 8.69 27.12
CA HIS A 18 24.10 8.40 27.05
C HIS A 18 23.90 7.07 26.30
N PRO A 19 22.84 6.32 26.62
CA PRO A 19 22.51 5.12 25.86
C PRO A 19 22.29 5.47 24.38
N ASP A 20 22.81 4.61 23.50
CA ASP A 20 22.55 4.70 22.08
C ASP A 20 21.18 4.06 21.78
N ILE A 21 20.25 4.85 21.23
CA ILE A 21 18.88 4.41 20.96
C ILE A 21 18.66 4.24 19.45
N THR A 22 18.39 3.01 19.04
CA THR A 22 17.97 2.69 17.67
C THR A 22 16.49 2.29 17.67
N VAL A 23 15.73 2.77 16.69
CA VAL A 23 14.29 2.50 16.58
C VAL A 23 14.01 1.88 15.22
N ALA A 24 13.20 0.82 15.21
CA ALA A 24 12.72 0.17 14.02
C ALA A 24 11.18 0.05 14.06
N VAL A 25 10.54 0.43 12.97
CA VAL A 25 9.10 0.30 12.77
C VAL A 25 8.85 -0.13 11.33
N GLU A 26 8.09 -1.21 11.14
CA GLU A 26 7.66 -1.64 9.81
C GLU A 26 6.43 -0.85 9.36
N PRO A 27 6.19 -0.70 8.05
CA PRO A 27 4.96 -0.11 7.56
C PRO A 27 3.73 -0.91 8.00
N VAL A 28 2.65 -0.22 8.35
CA VAL A 28 1.43 -0.84 8.91
C VAL A 28 0.21 -0.48 8.07
N GLU A 29 -0.71 -1.42 7.87
CA GLU A 29 -2.00 -1.13 7.21
C GLU A 29 -3.04 -0.62 8.22
N PRO A 30 -4.05 0.15 7.76
CA PRO A 30 -5.19 0.50 8.60
C PRO A 30 -5.81 -0.74 9.28
N ASN A 31 -6.26 -0.55 10.53
CA ASN A 31 -6.84 -1.59 11.38
C ASN A 31 -5.88 -2.73 11.77
N GLN A 32 -4.58 -2.60 11.53
CA GLN A 32 -3.56 -3.54 12.02
C GLN A 32 -2.82 -3.01 13.24
N VAL A 33 -2.25 -3.93 14.02
CA VAL A 33 -1.36 -3.63 15.14
C VAL A 33 0.08 -3.58 14.63
N GLY A 34 0.77 -2.47 14.90
CA GLY A 34 2.19 -2.30 14.65
C GLY A 34 3.02 -2.40 15.92
N ILE A 35 4.34 -2.55 15.74
CA ILE A 35 5.32 -2.65 16.81
C ILE A 35 6.40 -1.59 16.58
N ILE A 36 6.68 -0.81 17.62
CA ILE A 36 7.88 0.04 17.68
C ILE A 36 8.91 -0.76 18.47
N ARG A 37 9.94 -1.27 17.79
CA ARG A 37 11.05 -1.97 18.43
C ARG A 37 12.16 -0.97 18.71
N VAL A 38 12.52 -0.85 19.98
CA VAL A 38 13.57 0.06 20.44
C VAL A 38 14.72 -0.76 20.98
N THR A 39 15.90 -0.55 20.41
CA THR A 39 17.15 -1.16 20.87
C THR A 39 17.96 -0.11 21.62
N ILE A 40 18.30 -0.43 22.86
CA ILE A 40 19.15 0.39 23.73
C ILE A 40 20.49 -0.31 23.81
N ALA A 41 21.54 0.35 23.32
CA ALA A 41 22.91 -0.11 23.51
C ALA A 41 23.58 0.76 24.57
N ASN A 42 24.06 0.15 25.64
CA ASN A 42 24.86 0.84 26.64
C ASN A 42 26.34 0.79 26.21
N PRO A 43 26.99 1.93 25.89
CA PRO A 43 28.37 1.92 25.42
C PRO A 43 29.32 1.23 26.42
N SER A 44 30.37 0.57 25.94
CA SER A 44 31.32 -0.14 26.82
C SER A 44 32.11 0.79 27.76
N THR A 45 32.13 2.09 27.47
CA THR A 45 32.78 3.14 28.27
C THR A 45 31.80 3.87 29.18
N ALA A 46 30.51 3.54 29.15
CA ALA A 46 29.47 4.18 29.94
C ALA A 46 29.36 3.60 31.36
N GLU A 47 28.48 4.19 32.16
CA GLU A 47 28.08 3.65 33.47
C GLU A 47 26.87 2.70 33.33
N LEU A 48 26.45 2.10 34.45
CA LEU A 48 25.26 1.24 34.49
C LEU A 48 23.99 2.06 34.25
N LEU A 49 23.06 1.51 33.47
CA LEU A 49 21.69 2.02 33.36
C LEU A 49 20.79 1.22 34.28
N TRP A 50 19.87 1.90 34.94
CA TRP A 50 18.96 1.34 35.93
C TRP A 50 17.51 1.72 35.63
N GLY A 51 16.62 0.74 35.85
CA GLY A 51 15.18 0.96 35.86
C GLY A 51 14.67 1.67 34.60
N SER A 52 15.24 1.33 33.44
CA SER A 52 14.93 2.04 32.21
C SER A 52 13.50 1.74 31.78
N VAL A 53 12.70 2.78 31.56
CA VAL A 53 11.30 2.67 31.11
C VAL A 53 11.17 3.36 29.75
N LEU A 54 10.65 2.61 28.78
CA LEU A 54 10.34 3.08 27.45
C LEU A 54 8.85 3.40 27.36
N ARG A 55 8.47 4.56 26.82
CA ARG A 55 7.08 5.02 26.77
C ARG A 55 6.71 5.74 25.47
N ILE A 56 5.44 5.63 25.05
CA ILE A 56 4.82 6.53 24.07
C ILE A 56 4.27 7.74 24.81
N GLU A 57 4.82 8.92 24.54
CA GLU A 57 4.39 10.18 25.16
C GLU A 57 3.28 10.85 24.37
N GLU A 58 3.43 10.89 23.05
CA GLU A 58 2.47 11.51 22.15
C GLU A 58 2.31 10.66 20.90
N ALA A 59 1.06 10.50 20.46
CA ALA A 59 0.73 9.77 19.24
C ALA A 59 -0.23 10.57 18.38
N HIS A 60 -0.03 10.52 17.06
CA HIS A 60 -0.97 11.07 16.10
C HIS A 60 -2.39 10.45 16.28
N PRO A 61 -3.50 11.18 16.05
CA PRO A 61 -4.87 10.65 16.24
C PRO A 61 -5.23 9.35 15.49
N TYR A 62 -4.47 8.99 14.46
CA TYR A 62 -4.64 7.74 13.71
C TYR A 62 -3.83 6.57 14.26
N VAL A 63 -2.98 6.81 15.25
CA VAL A 63 -2.13 5.83 15.91
C VAL A 63 -2.59 5.74 17.36
N VAL A 64 -3.23 4.63 17.71
CA VAL A 64 -3.77 4.40 19.06
C VAL A 64 -2.78 3.52 19.82
N PRO A 65 -2.12 4.02 20.89
CA PRO A 65 -1.26 3.19 21.73
C PRO A 65 -2.04 2.01 22.32
N VAL A 66 -1.50 0.80 22.22
CA VAL A 66 -2.07 -0.42 22.80
C VAL A 66 -1.22 -0.86 24.00
N LYS A 67 0.10 -0.93 23.79
CA LYS A 67 1.10 -1.06 24.86
C LYS A 67 2.01 0.17 24.79
N ALA A 68 1.64 1.18 25.57
CA ALA A 68 2.30 2.47 25.59
C ALA A 68 3.55 2.52 26.47
N GLU A 69 3.83 1.47 27.26
CA GLU A 69 4.97 1.43 28.18
C GLU A 69 5.62 0.04 28.18
N TYR A 70 6.94 0.03 28.36
CA TYR A 70 7.75 -1.18 28.48
C TYR A 70 8.86 -0.97 29.50
N ASP A 71 8.85 -1.76 30.58
CA ASP A 71 9.96 -1.86 31.52
C ASP A 71 11.10 -2.65 30.88
N MET A 72 12.24 -2.00 30.69
CA MET A 72 13.45 -2.67 30.23
C MET A 72 14.00 -3.58 31.34
N ALA A 73 15.09 -4.29 31.04
CA ALA A 73 15.86 -4.98 32.07
C ALA A 73 16.15 -4.02 33.24
N PRO A 74 15.99 -4.47 34.50
CA PRO A 74 16.20 -3.61 35.68
C PRO A 74 17.58 -2.95 35.72
N LYS A 75 18.55 -3.56 35.04
CA LYS A 75 19.92 -3.07 34.91
C LYS A 75 20.50 -3.46 33.54
N ILE A 76 21.14 -2.51 32.86
CA ILE A 76 21.86 -2.73 31.59
C ILE A 76 23.33 -2.33 31.82
N LYS A 77 24.25 -3.30 31.75
CA LYS A 77 25.68 -3.05 32.01
C LYS A 77 26.39 -2.40 30.80
N PRO A 78 27.55 -1.79 31.00
CA PRO A 78 28.36 -1.29 29.89
C PRO A 78 28.66 -2.40 28.88
N GLY A 79 28.42 -2.13 27.60
CA GLY A 79 28.55 -3.08 26.49
C GLY A 79 27.35 -4.01 26.29
N GLU A 80 26.33 -3.95 27.14
CA GLU A 80 25.10 -4.73 26.97
C GLU A 80 24.07 -3.98 26.10
N ILE A 81 23.17 -4.78 25.51
CA ILE A 81 22.07 -4.31 24.69
C ILE A 81 20.78 -4.86 25.29
N ASP A 82 19.74 -4.05 25.29
CA ASP A 82 18.39 -4.49 25.62
C ASP A 82 17.38 -4.00 24.57
N ILE A 83 16.26 -4.72 24.44
CA ILE A 83 15.27 -4.49 23.39
C ILE A 83 13.87 -4.37 24.01
N GLY A 84 13.27 -3.20 23.86
CA GLY A 84 11.89 -2.91 24.25
C GLY A 84 10.94 -2.93 23.05
N GLU A 85 9.69 -3.30 23.31
CA GLU A 85 8.63 -3.31 22.28
C GLU A 85 7.38 -2.57 22.79
N LEU A 86 7.05 -1.46 22.12
CA LEU A 86 5.80 -0.74 22.27
C LEU A 86 4.85 -1.16 21.13
N THR A 87 3.55 -1.19 21.39
CA THR A 87 2.57 -1.55 20.35
C THR A 87 1.50 -0.49 20.19
N PHE A 88 1.04 -0.33 18.96
CA PHE A 88 0.00 0.61 18.58
C PHE A 88 -0.94 -0.02 17.55
N GLN A 89 -2.13 0.53 17.40
CA GLN A 89 -3.06 0.17 16.35
C GLN A 89 -3.32 1.37 15.45
N VAL A 90 -3.27 1.17 14.13
CA VAL A 90 -3.66 2.19 13.17
C VAL A 90 -5.17 2.17 12.99
N THR A 91 -5.84 3.32 13.06
CA THR A 91 -7.30 3.37 12.86
C THR A 91 -7.69 2.95 11.44
N ARG A 92 -8.91 2.44 11.26
CA ARG A 92 -9.39 1.98 9.96
C ARG A 92 -9.43 3.10 8.92
N GLU A 93 -9.71 4.33 9.36
CA GLU A 93 -9.90 5.50 8.51
C GLU A 93 -8.58 6.18 8.13
N ALA A 94 -7.45 5.77 8.73
CA ALA A 94 -6.14 6.39 8.54
C ALA A 94 -5.70 6.34 7.06
N PRO A 95 -5.52 7.49 6.37
CA PRO A 95 -5.01 7.50 5.01
C PRO A 95 -3.59 6.93 4.93
N ALA A 96 -3.13 6.59 3.73
CA ALA A 96 -1.72 6.26 3.54
C ALA A 96 -0.88 7.52 3.79
N GLY A 97 0.21 7.40 4.53
CA GLY A 97 1.02 8.54 4.94
C GLY A 97 2.03 8.19 6.02
N GLU A 98 2.65 9.24 6.55
CA GLU A 98 3.65 9.16 7.60
C GLU A 98 3.13 9.93 8.82
N TYR A 99 3.16 9.30 9.99
CA TYR A 99 2.58 9.84 11.22
C TYR A 99 3.63 9.85 12.32
N PRO A 100 3.99 11.02 12.87
CA PRO A 100 4.95 11.11 13.95
C PRO A 100 4.34 10.58 15.26
N VAL A 101 5.18 9.90 16.03
CA VAL A 101 4.92 9.42 17.40
C VAL A 101 6.16 9.76 18.22
N THR A 102 5.96 10.40 19.36
CA THR A 102 7.05 10.70 20.29
C THR A 102 7.16 9.58 21.30
N ILE A 103 8.35 8.98 21.39
CA ILE A 103 8.70 8.03 22.45
C ILE A 103 9.72 8.66 23.39
N SER A 104 9.70 8.20 24.64
CA SER A 104 10.70 8.56 25.64
C SER A 104 11.37 7.32 26.21
N LEU A 105 12.63 7.47 26.60
CA LEU A 105 13.37 6.54 27.45
C LEU A 105 13.80 7.30 28.70
N SER A 106 13.40 6.80 29.86
CA SER A 106 13.75 7.38 31.16
C SER A 106 14.39 6.34 32.07
N GLY A 107 15.20 6.77 33.03
CA GLY A 107 15.81 5.87 34.01
C GLY A 107 16.91 6.56 34.82
N GLY A 108 17.75 5.76 35.46
CA GLY A 108 18.94 6.24 36.20
C GLY A 108 20.25 5.78 35.56
N VAL A 109 21.27 6.61 35.63
CA VAL A 109 22.67 6.29 35.29
C VAL A 109 23.51 6.32 36.56
N GLY A 110 24.35 5.31 36.75
CA GLY A 110 25.41 5.34 37.76
C GLY A 110 25.65 4.04 38.50
N ALA A 111 26.69 4.04 39.33
CA ALA A 111 27.09 2.86 40.08
C ALA A 111 26.24 2.59 41.34
N CYS A 112 25.48 3.58 41.82
CA CYS A 112 24.56 3.39 42.94
C CYS A 112 23.27 2.68 42.49
N GLU A 113 22.62 2.00 43.43
CA GLU A 113 21.31 1.36 43.21
C GLU A 113 20.29 2.41 42.73
N GLU A 114 19.47 2.04 41.75
CA GLU A 114 18.51 2.94 41.05
C GLU A 114 19.14 4.04 40.16
N GLY A 115 20.48 4.18 40.17
CA GLY A 115 21.19 5.21 39.40
C GLY A 115 21.21 6.56 40.10
N CYS A 116 22.37 7.22 40.04
CA CYS A 116 22.64 8.43 40.83
C CYS A 116 22.22 9.70 40.10
N VAL A 117 22.15 9.60 38.77
CA VAL A 117 21.78 10.68 37.87
C VAL A 117 20.60 10.22 37.03
N PRO A 118 19.42 10.85 37.16
CA PRO A 118 18.30 10.51 36.29
C PRO A 118 18.59 10.96 34.85
N TYR A 119 18.06 10.24 33.88
CA TYR A 119 18.12 10.61 32.48
C TYR A 119 16.73 10.51 31.83
N PHE A 120 16.54 11.30 30.78
CA PHE A 120 15.34 11.33 29.97
C PHE A 120 15.72 11.67 28.53
N ILE A 121 15.35 10.80 27.59
CA ILE A 121 15.67 10.95 26.17
C ILE A 121 14.38 10.82 25.39
N GLU A 122 14.04 11.83 24.60
CA GLU A 122 12.91 11.80 23.67
C GLU A 122 13.37 11.56 22.24
N LYS A 123 12.54 10.85 21.49
CA LYS A 123 12.77 10.61 20.07
C LYS A 123 11.45 10.60 19.32
N GLU A 124 11.41 11.36 18.23
CA GLU A 124 10.32 11.26 17.27
C GLU A 124 10.54 10.04 16.35
N VAL A 125 9.48 9.26 16.16
CA VAL A 125 9.45 8.05 15.34
C VAL A 125 8.34 8.19 14.32
N THR A 126 8.65 7.95 13.06
CA THR A 126 7.69 8.03 11.97
C THR A 126 7.04 6.68 11.71
N ILE A 127 5.73 6.59 11.92
CA ILE A 127 4.91 5.43 11.57
C ILE A 127 4.45 5.59 10.12
N LYS A 128 4.87 4.67 9.25
CA LYS A 128 4.43 4.64 7.84
C LYS A 128 3.17 3.80 7.69
N VAL A 129 2.06 4.44 7.33
CA VAL A 129 0.81 3.74 7.00
C VAL A 129 0.74 3.52 5.51
N VAL A 130 0.56 2.26 5.12
CA VAL A 130 0.41 1.85 3.72
C VAL A 130 -1.02 1.38 3.48
N ARG A 131 -1.56 1.70 2.30
CA ARG A 131 -2.84 1.18 1.84
C ARG A 131 -2.64 0.41 0.55
N ASN A 132 -3.06 -0.84 0.56
CA ASN A 132 -3.15 -1.67 -0.63
C ASN A 132 -4.53 -1.46 -1.24
N LEU A 133 -4.57 -0.78 -2.39
CA LEU A 133 -5.83 -0.45 -3.06
C LEU A 133 -6.06 -1.38 -4.26
N PRO A 134 -7.30 -1.83 -4.49
CA PRO A 134 -7.64 -2.51 -5.74
C PRO A 134 -7.61 -1.54 -6.92
N ASP A 135 -7.31 -2.06 -8.11
CA ASP A 135 -7.39 -1.34 -9.39
C ASP A 135 -8.13 -2.23 -10.38
N ILE A 136 -9.40 -1.95 -10.62
CA ILE A 136 -10.28 -2.79 -11.43
C ILE A 136 -10.23 -2.37 -12.90
N SER A 137 -9.79 -3.30 -13.74
CA SER A 137 -9.77 -3.18 -15.20
C SER A 137 -10.83 -4.12 -15.79
N VAL A 138 -11.65 -3.60 -16.69
CA VAL A 138 -12.76 -4.34 -17.29
C VAL A 138 -12.58 -4.42 -18.79
N VAL A 139 -12.76 -5.63 -19.32
CA VAL A 139 -12.86 -5.91 -20.75
C VAL A 139 -14.18 -6.64 -20.98
N TYR A 140 -14.88 -6.33 -22.06
CA TYR A 140 -16.15 -6.99 -22.37
C TYR A 140 -16.23 -7.38 -23.84
N THR A 141 -16.94 -8.46 -24.10
CA THR A 141 -17.28 -8.93 -25.46
C THR A 141 -18.80 -9.05 -25.55
N VAL A 142 -19.38 -8.45 -26.59
CA VAL A 142 -20.81 -8.57 -26.88
C VAL A 142 -21.02 -9.80 -27.76
N GLN A 143 -21.86 -10.71 -27.30
CA GLN A 143 -22.38 -11.84 -28.06
C GLN A 143 -23.86 -11.59 -28.39
N ASP A 144 -24.47 -12.44 -29.21
CA ASP A 144 -25.82 -12.20 -29.76
C ASP A 144 -26.84 -11.78 -28.71
N THR A 145 -26.92 -12.51 -27.60
CA THR A 145 -27.90 -12.29 -26.53
C THR A 145 -27.29 -11.88 -25.18
N HIS A 146 -25.97 -11.98 -25.02
CA HIS A 146 -25.30 -11.76 -23.74
C HIS A 146 -24.02 -10.95 -23.89
N ILE A 147 -23.56 -10.34 -22.80
CA ILE A 147 -22.25 -9.70 -22.69
C ILE A 147 -21.42 -10.52 -21.71
N VAL A 148 -20.22 -10.92 -22.14
CA VAL A 148 -19.22 -11.53 -21.24
C VAL A 148 -18.28 -10.44 -20.79
N VAL A 149 -18.24 -10.19 -19.49
CA VAL A 149 -17.41 -9.16 -18.86
C VAL A 149 -16.31 -9.83 -18.05
N THR A 150 -15.06 -9.61 -18.45
CA THR A 150 -13.86 -10.03 -17.71
C THR A 150 -13.38 -8.87 -16.84
N ILE A 151 -13.35 -9.10 -15.53
CA ILE A 151 -12.97 -8.12 -14.51
C ILE A 151 -11.64 -8.57 -13.91
N THR A 152 -10.61 -7.75 -14.03
CA THR A 152 -9.25 -8.02 -13.53
C THR A 152 -8.88 -7.02 -12.45
N ASN A 153 -8.34 -7.49 -11.33
CA ASN A 153 -7.75 -6.61 -10.32
C ASN A 153 -6.24 -6.49 -10.56
N LYS A 154 -5.80 -5.33 -11.04
CA LYS A 154 -4.39 -4.97 -11.29
C LYS A 154 -3.74 -4.26 -10.09
N GLY A 155 -4.51 -3.97 -9.04
CA GLY A 155 -4.04 -3.28 -7.85
C GLY A 155 -3.37 -4.22 -6.86
N SER A 156 -2.88 -3.65 -5.75
CA SER A 156 -2.26 -4.41 -4.66
C SER A 156 -3.24 -4.81 -3.55
N GLY A 157 -4.42 -4.18 -3.50
CA GLY A 157 -5.50 -4.48 -2.55
C GLY A 157 -6.56 -5.41 -3.09
N LYS A 158 -7.37 -6.02 -2.21
CA LYS A 158 -8.52 -6.83 -2.66
C LYS A 158 -9.70 -5.94 -3.01
N ALA A 159 -10.42 -6.32 -4.05
CA ALA A 159 -11.74 -5.78 -4.34
C ALA A 159 -12.79 -6.72 -3.74
N GLN A 160 -13.54 -6.23 -2.77
CA GLN A 160 -14.63 -6.95 -2.10
C GLN A 160 -15.98 -6.59 -2.69
N ASN A 161 -16.98 -7.47 -2.47
CA ASN A 161 -18.37 -7.24 -2.87
C ASN A 161 -18.51 -6.78 -4.33
N VAL A 162 -17.68 -7.35 -5.23
CA VAL A 162 -17.68 -6.96 -6.63
C VAL A 162 -19.00 -7.37 -7.24
N THR A 163 -19.69 -6.43 -7.87
CA THR A 163 -20.88 -6.69 -8.68
C THR A 163 -20.70 -6.13 -10.08
N CYS A 164 -21.33 -6.77 -11.06
CA CYS A 164 -21.30 -6.37 -12.46
C CYS A 164 -22.73 -6.41 -13.00
N GLY A 165 -23.32 -5.27 -13.34
CA GLY A 165 -24.69 -5.21 -13.87
C GLY A 165 -25.75 -5.84 -12.95
N GLY A 166 -25.50 -5.88 -11.63
CA GLY A 166 -26.35 -6.55 -10.64
C GLY A 166 -25.99 -8.01 -10.34
N VAL A 167 -25.10 -8.63 -11.13
CA VAL A 167 -24.57 -9.97 -10.87
C VAL A 167 -23.46 -9.90 -9.82
N SER A 168 -23.55 -10.72 -8.77
CA SER A 168 -22.51 -10.82 -7.74
C SER A 168 -21.32 -11.64 -8.24
N VAL A 169 -20.13 -11.04 -8.23
CA VAL A 169 -18.85 -11.64 -8.64
C VAL A 169 -18.02 -12.05 -7.42
N GLY A 170 -18.32 -11.48 -6.25
CA GLY A 170 -17.65 -11.75 -4.98
C GLY A 170 -16.33 -11.00 -4.85
N THR A 171 -15.32 -11.60 -4.21
CA THR A 171 -14.00 -10.96 -4.01
C THR A 171 -13.04 -11.24 -5.17
N ILE A 172 -12.26 -10.24 -5.59
CA ILE A 172 -11.18 -10.37 -6.57
C ILE A 172 -9.85 -9.95 -5.92
N SER A 173 -8.98 -10.92 -5.68
CA SER A 173 -7.64 -10.70 -5.13
C SER A 173 -6.71 -10.01 -6.13
N PRO A 174 -5.61 -9.37 -5.68
CA PRO A 174 -4.58 -8.82 -6.56
C PRO A 174 -4.11 -9.81 -7.63
N GLY A 175 -4.04 -9.36 -8.89
CA GLY A 175 -3.65 -10.15 -10.06
C GLY A 175 -4.68 -11.17 -10.54
N ALA A 176 -5.80 -11.36 -9.82
CA ALA A 176 -6.84 -12.29 -10.23
C ALA A 176 -7.83 -11.66 -11.22
N GLN A 177 -8.48 -12.52 -11.99
CA GLN A 177 -9.59 -12.16 -12.86
C GLN A 177 -10.82 -13.01 -12.58
N LYS A 178 -12.00 -12.44 -12.84
CA LYS A 178 -13.28 -13.14 -12.79
C LYS A 178 -14.16 -12.71 -13.95
N GLU A 179 -15.09 -13.56 -14.33
CA GLU A 179 -16.04 -13.29 -15.39
C GLU A 179 -17.46 -13.14 -14.85
N ALA A 180 -18.24 -12.28 -15.50
CA ALA A 180 -19.66 -12.14 -15.31
C ALA A 180 -20.36 -12.17 -16.67
N THR A 181 -21.43 -12.95 -16.77
CA THR A 181 -22.29 -12.98 -17.95
C THR A 181 -23.53 -12.16 -17.65
N LEU A 182 -23.80 -11.17 -18.48
CA LEU A 182 -24.97 -10.29 -18.38
C LEU A 182 -25.88 -10.52 -19.58
N GLU A 183 -27.19 -10.36 -19.37
CA GLU A 183 -28.11 -10.13 -20.48
C GLU A 183 -27.70 -8.88 -21.25
N LYS A 184 -27.95 -8.87 -22.56
CA LYS A 184 -27.54 -7.75 -23.41
C LYS A 184 -28.27 -6.45 -23.02
N THR A 185 -27.50 -5.45 -22.60
CA THR A 185 -27.98 -4.11 -22.23
C THR A 185 -27.18 -3.01 -22.95
N SER A 186 -27.64 -1.76 -22.88
CA SER A 186 -26.91 -0.60 -23.41
C SER A 186 -25.81 -0.09 -22.46
N THR A 187 -25.94 -0.39 -21.16
CA THR A 187 -24.99 -0.02 -20.11
C THR A 187 -24.94 -1.07 -19.01
N PHE A 188 -23.81 -1.14 -18.32
CA PHE A 188 -23.67 -1.86 -17.05
C PHE A 188 -22.70 -1.09 -16.14
N ALA A 189 -22.75 -1.37 -14.84
CA ALA A 189 -21.79 -0.81 -13.89
C ALA A 189 -21.06 -1.94 -13.16
N VAL A 190 -19.78 -1.72 -12.89
CA VAL A 190 -19.01 -2.54 -11.96
C VAL A 190 -18.85 -1.77 -10.66
N THR A 191 -19.31 -2.36 -9.56
CA THR A 191 -19.16 -1.78 -8.22
C THR A 191 -18.30 -2.68 -7.36
N TYR A 192 -17.52 -2.11 -6.46
CA TYR A 192 -16.72 -2.88 -5.50
C TYR A 192 -16.40 -2.03 -4.27
N GLU A 193 -15.89 -2.69 -3.23
CA GLU A 193 -15.43 -2.08 -1.99
C GLU A 193 -13.95 -2.45 -1.79
N ASP A 194 -13.10 -1.53 -1.34
CA ASP A 194 -11.73 -1.88 -0.93
C ASP A 194 -11.72 -2.52 0.46
N ASP A 195 -10.55 -3.04 0.89
CA ASP A 195 -10.36 -3.63 2.22
C ASP A 195 -10.61 -2.63 3.38
N TYR A 196 -10.73 -1.34 3.07
CA TYR A 196 -10.92 -0.25 4.04
C TYR A 196 -12.38 0.22 4.13
N GLY A 197 -13.25 -0.27 3.25
CA GLY A 197 -14.68 0.02 3.23
C GLY A 197 -15.11 1.12 2.26
N LYS A 198 -14.19 1.62 1.43
CA LYS A 198 -14.50 2.64 0.43
C LYS A 198 -15.14 1.96 -0.78
N LYS A 199 -16.30 2.47 -1.19
CA LYS A 199 -17.05 1.98 -2.35
C LYS A 199 -16.65 2.70 -3.63
N PHE A 200 -16.57 1.95 -4.71
CA PHE A 200 -16.25 2.40 -6.06
C PHE A 200 -17.33 1.94 -7.02
N SER A 201 -17.58 2.73 -8.06
CA SER A 201 -18.54 2.42 -9.12
C SER A 201 -18.03 2.96 -10.45
N GLN A 202 -17.99 2.11 -11.46
CA GLN A 202 -17.59 2.47 -12.81
C GLN A 202 -18.63 1.99 -13.82
N SER A 203 -19.18 2.93 -14.58
CA SER A 203 -20.20 2.66 -15.60
C SER A 203 -19.58 2.50 -16.97
N TYR A 204 -20.08 1.52 -17.71
CA TYR A 204 -19.68 1.18 -19.07
C TYR A 204 -20.88 1.32 -20.00
N ARG A 205 -20.64 1.90 -21.17
CA ARG A 205 -21.61 1.99 -22.26
C ARG A 205 -21.17 1.09 -23.39
N ILE A 206 -22.09 0.25 -23.85
CA ILE A 206 -21.84 -0.66 -24.95
C ILE A 206 -22.13 0.10 -26.24
N THR A 207 -21.10 0.22 -27.06
CA THR A 207 -21.23 0.81 -28.40
C THR A 207 -21.17 -0.34 -29.37
N GLU A 208 -22.31 -0.73 -29.94
CA GLU A 208 -22.31 -1.67 -31.05
C GLU A 208 -21.71 -0.95 -32.26
N SER A 209 -20.53 -1.41 -32.71
CA SER A 209 -20.09 -1.08 -34.06
C SER A 209 -21.04 -1.78 -35.01
N LYS A 210 -21.97 -1.03 -35.61
CA LYS A 210 -22.75 -1.52 -36.74
C LYS A 210 -21.73 -1.93 -37.82
N PRO A 211 -21.72 -3.18 -38.31
CA PRO A 211 -20.90 -3.50 -39.47
C PRO A 211 -21.29 -2.53 -40.57
N GLU A 212 -20.31 -1.82 -41.15
CA GLU A 212 -20.54 -1.08 -42.39
C GLU A 212 -21.16 -2.06 -43.37
N PRO A 213 -22.33 -1.77 -43.96
CA PRO A 213 -22.83 -2.58 -45.04
C PRO A 213 -21.77 -2.53 -46.14
N ASP A 214 -21.22 -3.70 -46.45
CA ASP A 214 -20.29 -3.90 -47.56
C ASP A 214 -21.05 -3.51 -48.84
N ASN A 215 -20.89 -2.24 -49.25
CA ASN A 215 -21.62 -1.64 -50.37
C ASN A 215 -21.06 -2.09 -51.73
N ASP A 216 -20.22 -3.13 -51.79
CA ASP A 216 -19.63 -3.67 -53.02
C ASP A 216 -20.23 -5.02 -53.45
N ALA A 217 -21.53 -5.21 -53.26
CA ALA A 217 -22.25 -6.35 -53.84
C ALA A 217 -23.57 -5.97 -54.54
N SER A 218 -23.62 -4.83 -55.24
CA SER A 218 -24.60 -4.64 -56.31
C SER A 218 -24.00 -3.83 -57.46
N LEU A 219 -23.46 -4.51 -58.49
CA LEU A 219 -23.44 -4.07 -59.90
C LEU A 219 -22.66 -4.99 -60.87
N GLN A 220 -22.14 -6.16 -60.47
CA GLN A 220 -21.48 -7.07 -61.43
C GLN A 220 -22.39 -8.15 -62.06
N SER A 221 -23.57 -8.42 -61.53
CA SER A 221 -24.47 -9.45 -62.07
C SER A 221 -25.41 -8.96 -63.18
N GLY A 222 -25.50 -7.65 -63.45
CA GLY A 222 -26.30 -7.07 -64.54
C GLY A 222 -25.56 -6.93 -65.88
N LEU A 223 -24.23 -6.90 -65.88
CA LEU A 223 -23.41 -6.66 -67.09
C LEU A 223 -22.99 -7.94 -67.83
N ILE A 224 -23.13 -9.12 -67.19
CA ILE A 224 -22.80 -10.40 -67.83
C ILE A 224 -23.93 -10.89 -68.75
N VAL A 225 -25.18 -10.49 -68.51
CA VAL A 225 -26.33 -10.92 -69.34
C VAL A 225 -26.45 -10.09 -70.63
N LEU A 226 -26.01 -8.84 -70.66
CA LEU A 226 -26.00 -8.03 -71.89
C LEU A 226 -24.83 -8.37 -72.84
N GLY A 227 -23.72 -8.88 -72.31
CA GLY A 227 -22.54 -9.26 -73.10
C GLY A 227 -22.69 -10.57 -73.90
N MET A 228 -23.56 -11.49 -73.46
CA MET A 228 -23.78 -12.77 -74.16
C MET A 228 -24.76 -12.67 -75.35
N VAL A 229 -25.61 -11.63 -75.42
CA VAL A 229 -26.54 -11.46 -76.55
C VAL A 229 -25.83 -10.90 -77.80
N PHE A 230 -24.79 -10.08 -77.64
CA PHE A 230 -24.05 -9.52 -78.78
C PHE A 230 -23.08 -10.51 -79.46
N ALA A 231 -22.59 -11.54 -78.74
CA ALA A 231 -21.69 -12.54 -79.31
C ALA A 231 -22.40 -13.58 -80.21
N TYR A 232 -23.72 -13.76 -80.06
CA TYR A 232 -24.47 -14.77 -80.82
C TYR A 232 -25.00 -14.24 -82.17
N LEU A 233 -25.11 -12.91 -82.35
CA LEU A 233 -25.59 -12.31 -83.60
C LEU A 233 -24.50 -12.08 -84.66
N PHE A 234 -23.21 -12.09 -84.29
CA PHE A 234 -22.11 -11.89 -85.25
C PHE A 234 -21.50 -13.19 -85.82
N LYS A 235 -21.90 -14.37 -85.33
CA LYS A 235 -21.36 -15.66 -85.82
C LYS A 235 -22.19 -16.30 -86.95
N LYS A 236 -23.32 -15.71 -87.36
CA LYS A 236 -24.21 -16.30 -88.39
C LYS A 236 -24.40 -15.41 -89.63
N GLY A 237 -23.34 -14.70 -90.02
CA GLY A 237 -23.34 -13.81 -91.18
C GLY A 237 -21.97 -13.69 -91.85
N LYS A 238 -21.34 -14.83 -92.18
CA LYS A 238 -20.30 -14.91 -93.21
C LYS A 238 -20.26 -16.34 -93.74
N ASN A 239 -20.35 -16.41 -95.06
CA ASN A 239 -20.41 -17.59 -95.94
C ASN A 239 -19.46 -18.74 -95.56
#